data_AF-A0A7C6JG09-F1
#
_entry.id   AF-A0A7C6JG09-F1
#
_cell.length_a   1.000
_cell.length_b   1.000
_cell.length_c   1.000
_cell.angle_alpha   90.00
_cell.angle_beta   90.00
_cell.angle_gamma   90.00
#
_symmetry.space_group_name_H-M   'P 1'
#
loop_
_entity.id
_entity.type
_entity.pdbx_description
1 polymer ?
#
loop_
_entity_poly.entity_id
_entity_poly.type
_entity_poly.pdbx_seq_one_letter_code
_entity_poly.pdbx_strand_id
1 'polypeptide(L)'
;GVPVSNVAGIGNGARKGVLLKGSEVIHAFSKVDTMVFDKTGTLTIGNPEVAEIEVYADNAGEVFAYLASIENESDHPLARAVLEYIGDVDFYTVENTHVVKGSGIVAYVKGHRVAVGNLALMEREKVHLSEKARSDILRFEEKGNSLVLTAVDGELKILMGIRDRIRPGVKKDLQRLKKLGVKNLVVLSGDNQGTVDTVASELGLTEAHGNMLPEGKAAYIKELQSCGRVVAFVGDGVNDSPSIALADIGIAMGGGTDVAIETSDLVLMNSDFSRLPHALGLAKATVKNMRQNIFIAVGVVLFLMVSVFFSEWMNMSIGMLVHEASILVVILNGMRLLSYRLR
;
A
#
# COMPACT_ATOMS: atom_id res chain seq x y z
N GLY A 1 22.52 -7.14 26.30
CA GLY A 1 21.21 -6.45 26.40
C GLY A 1 20.59 -6.13 25.06
N VAL A 2 21.23 -5.30 24.23
CA VAL A 2 20.74 -4.90 22.90
C VAL A 2 20.30 -6.08 22.00
N PRO A 3 21.00 -7.23 21.94
CA PRO A 3 20.57 -8.37 21.13
C PRO A 3 19.22 -8.95 21.57
N VAL A 4 18.95 -8.98 22.87
CA VAL A 4 17.72 -9.58 23.42
C VAL A 4 16.50 -8.74 23.04
N SER A 5 16.60 -7.41 23.10
CA SER A 5 15.52 -6.51 22.68
C SER A 5 15.20 -6.68 21.19
N ASN A 6 16.23 -6.80 20.35
CA ASN A 6 16.06 -7.00 18.90
C ASN A 6 15.42 -8.35 18.59
N VAL A 7 15.92 -9.44 19.19
CA VAL A 7 15.36 -10.78 18.98
C VAL A 7 13.91 -10.85 19.49
N ALA A 8 13.62 -10.27 20.66
CA ALA A 8 12.25 -10.21 21.20
C ALA A 8 11.33 -9.36 20.31
N GLY A 9 11.82 -8.25 19.78
CA GLY A 9 11.10 -7.41 18.82
C GLY A 9 10.80 -8.14 17.51
N ILE A 10 11.81 -8.70 16.85
CA ILE A 10 11.65 -9.48 15.60
C ILE A 10 10.70 -10.65 15.84
N GLY A 11 10.85 -11.38 16.95
CA GLY A 11 9.98 -12.50 17.31
C GLY A 11 8.53 -12.09 17.53
N ASN A 12 8.27 -10.95 18.19
CA ASN A 12 6.92 -10.41 18.37
C ASN A 12 6.31 -9.97 17.03
N GLY A 13 7.10 -9.29 16.18
CA GLY A 13 6.70 -8.90 14.83
C GLY A 13 6.28 -10.11 14.00
N ALA A 14 7.16 -11.11 13.90
CA ALA A 14 6.93 -12.31 13.11
C ALA A 14 5.66 -13.07 13.57
N ARG A 15 5.46 -13.22 14.88
CA ARG A 15 4.23 -13.84 15.45
C ARG A 15 2.94 -13.07 15.12
N LYS A 16 3.05 -11.79 14.81
CA LYS A 16 1.94 -10.92 14.41
C LYS A 16 1.97 -10.59 12.92
N GLY A 17 2.75 -11.35 12.15
CA GLY A 17 2.81 -11.27 10.70
C GLY A 17 3.44 -9.99 10.17
N VAL A 18 4.45 -9.48 10.88
CA VAL A 18 5.36 -8.42 10.44
C VAL A 18 6.77 -8.99 10.40
N LEU A 19 7.36 -9.12 9.21
CA LEU A 19 8.73 -9.58 9.05
C LEU A 19 9.67 -8.38 9.01
N LEU A 20 10.61 -8.31 9.95
CA LEU A 20 11.62 -7.26 10.04
C LEU A 20 12.97 -7.86 9.62
N LYS A 21 13.57 -7.36 8.54
CA LYS A 21 14.86 -7.88 8.01
C LYS A 21 16.05 -7.19 8.67
N GLY A 22 16.23 -7.44 9.96
CA GLY A 22 17.40 -6.96 10.69
C GLY A 22 17.08 -5.90 11.75
N SER A 23 18.13 -5.47 12.44
CA SER A 23 18.02 -4.65 13.66
C SER A 23 18.15 -3.15 13.39
N GLU A 24 18.91 -2.81 12.37
CA GLU A 24 19.09 -1.49 11.78
C GLU A 24 17.75 -0.94 11.27
N VAL A 25 16.94 -1.81 10.63
CA VAL A 25 15.58 -1.51 10.18
C VAL A 25 14.70 -1.07 11.35
N ILE A 26 14.77 -1.76 12.50
CA ILE A 26 13.98 -1.41 13.69
C ILE A 26 14.32 0.01 14.16
N HIS A 27 15.61 0.36 14.17
CA HIS A 27 16.04 1.67 14.62
C HIS A 27 15.64 2.78 13.64
N ALA A 28 15.87 2.59 12.34
CA ALA A 28 15.47 3.53 11.31
C ALA A 28 13.95 3.71 11.24
N PHE A 29 13.19 2.60 11.27
CA PHE A 29 11.73 2.63 11.27
C PHE A 29 11.14 3.34 12.49
N SER A 30 11.78 3.25 13.66
CA SER A 30 11.33 3.99 14.85
C SER A 30 11.37 5.51 14.69
N LYS A 31 12.21 6.02 13.77
CA LYS A 31 12.42 7.45 13.51
C LYS A 31 11.56 8.00 12.38
N VAL A 32 10.87 7.13 11.63
CA VAL A 32 10.03 7.54 10.50
C VAL A 32 9.01 8.58 10.95
N ASP A 33 8.99 9.69 10.23
CA ASP A 33 8.06 10.81 10.40
C ASP A 33 7.16 11.00 9.17
N THR A 34 7.55 10.47 8.03
CA THR A 34 6.83 10.59 6.76
C THR A 34 6.61 9.20 6.18
N MET A 35 5.35 8.85 5.92
CA MET A 35 4.98 7.61 5.25
C MET A 35 4.36 7.91 3.91
N VAL A 36 4.93 7.33 2.87
CA VAL A 36 4.49 7.40 1.49
C VAL A 36 3.85 6.06 1.14
N PHE A 37 2.66 6.10 0.56
CA PHE A 37 1.90 4.92 0.19
C PHE A 37 1.72 4.90 -1.32
N ASP A 38 1.97 3.75 -1.94
CA ASP A 38 1.32 3.48 -3.20
C ASP A 38 -0.20 3.36 -2.98
N LYS A 39 -0.99 3.72 -3.99
CA LYS A 39 -2.43 3.60 -3.91
C LYS A 39 -2.88 2.14 -4.13
N THR A 40 -2.57 1.60 -5.30
CA THR A 40 -3.14 0.36 -5.82
C THR A 40 -2.57 -0.83 -5.07
N GLY A 41 -3.43 -1.73 -4.59
CA GLY A 41 -3.00 -2.92 -3.83
C GLY A 41 -2.35 -2.64 -2.46
N THR A 42 -2.08 -1.38 -2.12
CA THR A 42 -1.60 -0.96 -0.78
C THR A 42 -2.72 -0.32 0.04
N LEU A 43 -3.20 0.87 -0.34
CA LEU A 43 -4.35 1.51 0.33
C LEU A 43 -5.68 0.90 -0.14
N THR A 44 -5.70 0.40 -1.36
CA THR A 44 -6.81 -0.34 -1.96
C THR A 44 -6.51 -1.85 -2.00
N ILE A 45 -7.52 -2.65 -2.31
CA ILE A 45 -7.42 -4.12 -2.23
C ILE A 45 -6.48 -4.66 -3.32
N GLY A 46 -6.39 -3.99 -4.47
CA GLY A 46 -5.68 -4.45 -5.65
C GLY A 46 -6.56 -5.28 -6.58
N ASN A 47 -7.87 -5.30 -6.34
CA ASN A 47 -8.84 -6.00 -7.18
C ASN A 47 -9.87 -4.98 -7.70
N PRO A 48 -9.73 -4.49 -8.94
CA PRO A 48 -10.67 -3.52 -9.49
C PRO A 48 -12.07 -4.12 -9.58
N GLU A 49 -13.10 -3.35 -9.23
CA GLU A 49 -14.51 -3.76 -9.30
C GLU A 49 -15.33 -2.69 -10.05
N VAL A 50 -16.38 -3.12 -10.74
CA VAL A 50 -17.36 -2.20 -11.33
C VAL A 50 -18.15 -1.55 -10.20
N ALA A 51 -17.94 -0.25 -9.98
CA ALA A 51 -18.56 0.49 -8.90
C ALA A 51 -19.88 1.16 -9.32
N GLU A 52 -19.95 1.64 -10.56
CA GLU A 52 -21.13 2.32 -11.09
C GLU A 52 -21.33 1.92 -12.56
N ILE A 53 -22.59 1.90 -12.99
CA ILE A 53 -22.97 1.58 -14.37
C ILE A 53 -24.13 2.47 -14.82
N GLU A 54 -24.08 2.92 -16.07
CA GLU A 54 -25.21 3.52 -16.77
C GLU A 54 -25.42 2.75 -18.08
N VAL A 55 -26.67 2.36 -18.32
CA VAL A 55 -27.07 1.61 -19.52
C VAL A 55 -27.99 2.50 -20.35
N TYR A 56 -27.62 2.70 -21.60
CA TYR A 56 -28.36 3.50 -22.58
C TYR A 56 -29.04 2.63 -23.66
N ALA A 57 -28.82 1.32 -23.63
CA ALA A 57 -29.45 0.36 -24.53
C ALA A 57 -30.79 -0.15 -23.99
N ASP A 58 -31.79 -0.28 -24.87
CA ASP A 58 -33.05 -0.94 -24.56
C ASP A 58 -32.88 -2.47 -24.45
N ASN A 59 -31.90 -3.06 -25.16
CA ASN A 59 -31.56 -4.48 -25.17
C ASN A 59 -30.32 -4.79 -24.32
N ALA A 60 -30.30 -4.33 -23.06
CA ALA A 60 -29.14 -4.43 -22.17
C ALA A 60 -28.49 -5.82 -22.13
N GLY A 61 -29.27 -6.90 -22.02
CA GLY A 61 -28.75 -8.27 -21.92
C GLY A 61 -27.91 -8.71 -23.13
N GLU A 62 -28.30 -8.31 -24.33
CA GLU A 62 -27.53 -8.66 -25.54
C GLU A 62 -26.25 -7.83 -25.64
N VAL A 63 -26.28 -6.55 -25.25
CA VAL A 63 -25.09 -5.70 -25.21
C VAL A 63 -24.09 -6.19 -24.15
N PHE A 64 -24.56 -6.66 -22.99
CA PHE A 64 -23.70 -7.29 -21.99
C PHE A 64 -23.03 -8.55 -22.51
N ALA A 65 -23.76 -9.38 -23.28
CA ALA A 65 -23.19 -10.56 -23.91
C ALA A 65 -22.12 -10.19 -24.96
N TYR A 66 -22.32 -9.12 -25.74
CA TYR A 66 -21.28 -8.61 -26.66
C TYR A 66 -20.05 -8.11 -25.91
N LEU A 67 -20.25 -7.31 -24.87
CA LEU A 67 -19.18 -6.81 -24.02
C LEU A 67 -18.37 -7.95 -23.38
N ALA A 68 -19.05 -8.92 -22.77
CA ALA A 68 -18.41 -10.08 -22.17
C ALA A 68 -17.65 -10.92 -23.20
N SER A 69 -18.19 -11.09 -24.41
CA SER A 69 -17.51 -11.81 -25.49
C SER A 69 -16.18 -11.18 -25.87
N ILE A 70 -16.13 -9.84 -25.95
CA ILE A 70 -14.92 -9.09 -26.30
C ILE A 70 -13.93 -9.07 -25.14
N GLU A 71 -14.40 -8.79 -23.92
CA GLU A 71 -13.52 -8.72 -22.74
C GLU A 71 -12.95 -10.09 -22.35
N ASN A 72 -13.61 -11.20 -22.73
CA ASN A 72 -13.07 -12.55 -22.56
C ASN A 72 -11.83 -12.84 -23.43
N GLU A 73 -11.59 -12.05 -24.50
CA GLU A 73 -10.34 -12.13 -25.27
C GLU A 73 -9.18 -11.31 -24.64
N SER A 74 -9.44 -10.58 -23.54
CA SER A 74 -8.50 -9.65 -22.92
C SER A 74 -7.97 -10.17 -21.58
N ASP A 75 -6.65 -10.20 -21.43
CA ASP A 75 -5.99 -10.50 -20.15
C ASP A 75 -5.92 -9.29 -19.19
N HIS A 76 -6.56 -8.17 -19.55
CA HIS A 76 -6.46 -6.94 -18.76
C HIS A 76 -7.23 -7.05 -17.42
N PRO A 77 -6.70 -6.56 -16.28
CA PRO A 77 -7.42 -6.60 -15.01
C PRO A 77 -8.81 -5.93 -15.02
N LEU A 78 -8.97 -4.87 -15.82
CA LEU A 78 -10.28 -4.23 -16.01
C LEU A 78 -11.29 -5.15 -16.74
N ALA A 79 -10.82 -5.95 -17.71
CA ALA A 79 -11.66 -6.90 -18.43
C ALA A 79 -12.24 -7.95 -17.47
N ARG A 80 -11.39 -8.46 -16.57
CA ARG A 80 -11.81 -9.39 -15.51
C ARG A 80 -12.85 -8.77 -14.58
N ALA A 81 -12.66 -7.52 -14.17
CA ALA A 81 -13.64 -6.81 -13.34
C ALA A 81 -15.00 -6.67 -14.02
N VAL A 82 -15.01 -6.42 -15.34
CA VAL A 82 -16.22 -6.35 -16.16
C VAL A 82 -16.90 -7.72 -16.24
N LEU A 83 -16.14 -8.78 -16.53
CA LEU A 83 -16.67 -10.15 -16.61
C LEU A 83 -17.25 -10.63 -15.27
N GLU A 84 -16.54 -10.38 -14.16
CA GLU A 84 -17.04 -10.71 -12.81
C GLU A 84 -18.34 -9.97 -12.47
N TYR A 85 -18.48 -8.72 -12.91
CA TYR A 85 -19.70 -7.95 -12.70
C TYR A 85 -20.88 -8.45 -13.56
N ILE A 86 -20.63 -8.78 -14.82
CA ILE A 86 -21.66 -9.26 -15.75
C ILE A 86 -22.17 -10.64 -15.32
N GLY A 87 -21.29 -11.51 -14.84
CA GLY A 87 -21.65 -12.87 -14.43
C GLY A 87 -21.87 -13.81 -15.62
N ASP A 88 -22.76 -14.79 -15.46
CA ASP A 88 -23.03 -15.79 -16.50
C ASP A 88 -23.86 -15.19 -17.64
N VAL A 89 -23.25 -15.11 -18.83
CA VAL A 89 -23.89 -14.71 -20.08
C VAL A 89 -23.47 -15.63 -21.23
N ASP A 90 -24.30 -15.67 -22.27
CA ASP A 90 -23.96 -16.39 -23.50
C ASP A 90 -22.81 -15.68 -24.23
N PHE A 91 -21.74 -16.41 -24.50
CA PHE A 91 -20.63 -15.90 -25.30
C PHE A 91 -20.90 -16.09 -26.79
N TYR A 92 -20.57 -15.06 -27.56
CA TYR A 92 -20.66 -15.06 -29.01
C TYR A 92 -19.27 -15.11 -29.65
N THR A 93 -19.20 -15.61 -30.88
CA THR A 93 -17.97 -15.57 -31.66
C THR A 93 -17.60 -14.12 -31.97
N VAL A 94 -16.37 -13.76 -31.61
CA VAL A 94 -15.78 -12.45 -31.91
C VAL A 94 -14.99 -12.55 -33.22
N GLU A 95 -15.22 -11.61 -34.13
CA GLU A 95 -14.55 -11.54 -35.42
C GLU A 95 -13.82 -10.20 -35.59
N ASN A 96 -12.71 -10.21 -36.34
CA ASN A 96 -11.95 -9.00 -36.70
C ASN A 96 -11.54 -8.13 -35.48
N THR A 97 -11.07 -8.76 -34.39
CA THR A 97 -10.59 -8.07 -33.19
C THR A 97 -9.39 -7.18 -33.52
N HIS A 98 -9.49 -5.90 -33.18
CA HIS A 98 -8.46 -4.91 -33.38
C HIS A 98 -8.16 -4.18 -32.07
N VAL A 99 -7.00 -4.47 -31.47
CA VAL A 99 -6.57 -3.84 -30.23
C VAL A 99 -5.93 -2.48 -30.53
N VAL A 100 -6.48 -1.43 -29.92
CA VAL A 100 -5.92 -0.07 -29.95
C VAL A 100 -5.15 0.15 -28.65
N LYS A 101 -3.82 0.09 -28.71
CA LYS A 101 -2.95 0.24 -27.53
C LYS A 101 -3.27 1.53 -26.77
N GLY A 102 -3.57 1.38 -25.48
CA GLY A 102 -3.88 2.49 -24.58
C GLY A 102 -5.29 3.09 -24.73
N SER A 103 -6.15 2.52 -25.59
CA SER A 103 -7.52 3.02 -25.79
C SER A 103 -8.60 1.95 -25.64
N GLY A 104 -8.37 0.72 -26.12
CA GLY A 104 -9.32 -0.39 -25.96
C GLY A 104 -9.33 -1.36 -27.14
N ILE A 105 -10.47 -2.01 -27.36
CA ILE A 105 -10.67 -3.07 -28.36
C ILE A 105 -11.87 -2.73 -29.25
N VAL A 106 -11.74 -2.97 -30.55
CA VAL A 106 -12.84 -2.90 -31.51
C VAL A 106 -12.96 -4.25 -32.19
N ALA A 107 -14.17 -4.81 -32.24
CA ALA A 107 -14.42 -6.12 -32.85
C ALA A 107 -15.83 -6.19 -33.45
N TYR A 108 -16.12 -7.29 -34.13
CA TYR A 108 -17.44 -7.62 -34.65
C TYR A 108 -18.04 -8.78 -33.88
N VAL A 109 -19.28 -8.62 -33.42
CA VAL A 109 -20.02 -9.67 -32.70
C VAL A 109 -21.42 -9.75 -33.32
N LYS A 110 -21.82 -10.95 -33.79
CA LYS A 110 -23.08 -11.17 -34.54
C LYS A 110 -23.32 -10.17 -35.69
N GLY A 111 -22.25 -9.73 -36.35
CA GLY A 111 -22.32 -8.74 -37.44
C GLY A 111 -22.43 -7.28 -37.00
N HIS A 112 -22.54 -6.99 -35.70
CA HIS A 112 -22.50 -5.64 -35.15
C HIS A 112 -21.07 -5.20 -34.87
N ARG A 113 -20.76 -3.93 -35.10
CA ARG A 113 -19.44 -3.37 -34.80
C ARG A 113 -19.44 -2.84 -33.37
N VAL A 114 -18.65 -3.45 -32.51
CA VAL A 114 -18.62 -3.15 -31.08
C VAL A 114 -17.25 -2.57 -30.71
N ALA A 115 -17.25 -1.44 -30.00
CA ALA A 115 -16.05 -0.80 -29.47
C ALA A 115 -16.13 -0.76 -27.94
N VAL A 116 -15.09 -1.25 -27.26
CA VAL A 116 -14.96 -1.28 -25.80
C VAL A 116 -13.67 -0.59 -25.40
N GLY A 117 -13.75 0.50 -24.64
CA GLY A 117 -12.54 1.25 -24.26
C GLY A 117 -12.79 2.58 -23.56
N ASN A 118 -11.77 3.44 -23.56
CA ASN A 118 -11.83 4.78 -22.95
C ASN A 118 -12.42 5.84 -23.89
N LEU A 119 -12.53 7.08 -23.40
CA LEU A 119 -13.10 8.20 -24.16
C LEU A 119 -12.35 8.47 -25.48
N ALA A 120 -11.02 8.31 -25.50
CA ALA A 120 -10.22 8.50 -26.70
C ALA A 120 -10.56 7.48 -27.81
N LEU A 121 -10.92 6.24 -27.45
CA LEU A 121 -11.43 5.26 -28.42
C LEU A 121 -12.78 5.69 -28.98
N MET A 122 -13.68 6.17 -28.12
CA MET A 122 -15.02 6.61 -28.52
C MET A 122 -14.96 7.78 -29.51
N GLU A 123 -14.07 8.74 -29.27
CA GLU A 123 -13.82 9.86 -30.20
C GLU A 123 -13.25 9.38 -31.54
N ARG A 124 -12.30 8.45 -31.52
CA ARG A 124 -11.70 7.86 -32.73
C ARG A 124 -12.74 7.12 -33.57
N GLU A 125 -13.62 6.35 -32.94
CA GLU A 125 -14.70 5.62 -33.61
C GLU A 125 -15.92 6.51 -33.93
N LYS A 126 -15.84 7.81 -33.63
CA LYS A 126 -16.89 8.81 -33.87
C LYS A 126 -18.23 8.42 -33.25
N VAL A 127 -18.18 7.84 -32.06
CA VAL A 127 -19.37 7.39 -31.33
C VAL A 127 -20.21 8.60 -30.91
N HIS A 128 -21.53 8.50 -31.12
CA HIS A 128 -22.46 9.52 -30.67
C HIS A 128 -22.64 9.46 -29.14
N LEU A 129 -22.24 10.54 -28.46
CA LEU A 129 -22.42 10.72 -27.01
C LEU A 129 -23.56 11.72 -26.77
N SER A 130 -24.66 11.26 -26.17
CA SER A 130 -25.76 12.13 -25.75
C SER A 130 -25.33 13.10 -24.64
N GLU A 131 -26.06 14.20 -24.45
CA GLU A 131 -25.79 15.14 -23.36
C GLU A 131 -25.86 14.45 -21.98
N LYS A 132 -26.78 13.50 -21.81
CA LYS A 132 -26.84 12.66 -20.61
C LYS A 132 -25.55 11.84 -20.43
N ALA A 133 -25.11 11.14 -21.48
CA ALA A 133 -23.88 10.34 -21.42
C ALA A 133 -22.64 11.18 -21.08
N ARG A 134 -22.51 12.39 -21.64
CA ARG A 134 -21.41 13.31 -21.30
C ARG A 134 -21.45 13.72 -19.83
N SER A 135 -22.63 14.01 -19.29
CA SER A 135 -22.78 14.36 -17.88
C SER A 135 -22.43 13.19 -16.95
N ASP A 136 -22.80 11.96 -17.32
CA ASP A 136 -22.50 10.76 -16.54
C ASP A 136 -21.00 10.41 -16.58
N ILE A 137 -20.34 10.59 -17.73
CA ILE A 137 -18.88 10.44 -17.89
C ILE A 137 -18.14 11.36 -16.91
N LEU A 138 -18.45 12.66 -16.93
CA LEU A 138 -17.83 13.63 -16.02
C LEU A 138 -18.07 13.26 -14.55
N ARG A 139 -19.31 12.88 -14.21
CA ARG A 139 -19.67 12.44 -12.85
C ARG A 139 -18.86 11.21 -12.41
N PHE A 140 -18.64 10.25 -13.30
CA PHE A 140 -17.86 9.06 -12.98
C PHE A 140 -16.37 9.38 -12.84
N GLU A 141 -15.82 10.25 -13.69
CA GLU A 141 -14.42 10.71 -13.58
C GLU A 141 -14.17 11.51 -12.30
N GLU A 142 -15.09 12.41 -11.92
CA GLU A 142 -15.00 13.18 -10.67
C GLU A 142 -15.00 12.29 -9.43
N LYS A 143 -15.70 11.15 -9.48
CA LYS A 143 -15.66 10.12 -8.43
C LYS A 143 -14.43 9.23 -8.47
N GLY A 144 -13.53 9.50 -9.42
CA GLY A 144 -12.26 8.81 -9.59
C GLY A 144 -12.36 7.44 -10.28
N ASN A 145 -13.43 7.17 -11.01
CA ASN A 145 -13.59 5.91 -11.74
C ASN A 145 -12.75 5.92 -13.02
N SER A 146 -12.13 4.77 -13.31
CA SER A 146 -11.63 4.45 -14.65
C SER A 146 -12.80 4.03 -15.52
N LEU A 147 -13.01 4.73 -16.64
CA LEU A 147 -14.17 4.49 -17.50
C LEU A 147 -13.93 3.37 -18.49
N VAL A 148 -14.92 2.48 -18.62
CA VAL A 148 -15.05 1.53 -19.72
C VAL A 148 -16.38 1.81 -20.43
N LEU A 149 -16.27 2.30 -21.65
CA LEU A 149 -17.38 2.65 -22.52
C LEU A 149 -17.57 1.55 -23.56
N THR A 150 -18.81 1.13 -23.75
CA THR A 150 -19.19 0.15 -24.78
C THR A 150 -20.12 0.81 -25.79
N ALA A 151 -19.69 0.84 -27.04
CA ALA A 151 -20.48 1.33 -28.15
C ALA A 151 -20.80 0.20 -29.13
N VAL A 152 -22.01 0.22 -29.68
CA VAL A 152 -22.49 -0.71 -30.70
C VAL A 152 -22.99 0.11 -31.88
N ASP A 153 -22.45 -0.16 -33.08
CA ASP A 153 -22.79 0.51 -34.33
C ASP A 153 -22.72 2.04 -34.27
N GLY A 154 -21.74 2.56 -33.53
CA GLY A 154 -21.48 4.01 -33.41
C GLY A 154 -22.31 4.72 -32.34
N GLU A 155 -23.10 4.01 -31.55
CA GLU A 155 -23.85 4.57 -30.42
C GLU A 155 -23.34 4.02 -29.08
N LEU A 156 -23.16 4.89 -28.09
CA LEU A 156 -22.82 4.46 -26.73
C LEU A 156 -24.00 3.70 -26.12
N LYS A 157 -23.75 2.48 -25.65
CA LYS A 157 -24.76 1.60 -25.06
C LYS A 157 -24.56 1.37 -23.57
N ILE A 158 -23.31 1.29 -23.10
CA ILE A 158 -22.99 1.08 -21.68
C ILE A 158 -21.82 1.96 -21.28
N LEU A 159 -21.91 2.58 -20.10
CA LEU A 159 -20.82 3.25 -19.40
C LEU A 159 -20.61 2.54 -18.06
N MET A 160 -19.41 1.99 -17.84
CA MET A 160 -19.01 1.42 -16.56
C MET A 160 -17.91 2.26 -15.92
N GLY A 161 -18.07 2.54 -14.63
CA GLY A 161 -17.03 3.11 -13.79
C GLY A 161 -16.37 2.01 -12.96
N ILE A 162 -15.11 1.74 -13.23
CA ILE A 162 -14.31 0.73 -12.52
C ILE A 162 -13.37 1.44 -11.57
N ARG A 163 -13.30 0.97 -10.32
CA ARG A 163 -12.31 1.47 -9.36
C ARG A 163 -11.89 0.37 -8.42
N ASP A 164 -10.72 0.55 -7.83
CA ASP A 164 -10.24 -0.34 -6.77
C ASP A 164 -10.78 0.13 -5.42
N ARG A 165 -11.28 -0.81 -4.63
CA ARG A 165 -11.91 -0.52 -3.35
C ARG A 165 -10.85 -0.23 -2.29
N ILE A 166 -11.05 0.84 -1.53
CA ILE A 166 -10.23 1.15 -0.36
C ILE A 166 -10.34 0.01 0.67
N ARG A 167 -9.19 -0.44 1.18
CA ARG A 167 -9.16 -1.52 2.18
C ARG A 167 -9.95 -1.13 3.44
N PRO A 168 -10.76 -2.05 3.99
CA PRO A 168 -11.54 -1.76 5.19
C PRO A 168 -10.63 -1.46 6.38
N GLY A 169 -10.93 -0.41 7.13
CA GLY A 169 -10.19 -0.05 8.35
C GLY A 169 -8.94 0.80 8.14
N VAL A 170 -8.44 0.97 6.91
CA VAL A 170 -7.21 1.75 6.62
C VAL A 170 -7.24 3.14 7.23
N LYS A 171 -8.37 3.86 7.14
CA LYS A 171 -8.52 5.19 7.76
C LYS A 171 -8.21 5.19 9.26
N LYS A 172 -8.62 4.15 10.00
CA LYS A 172 -8.32 4.02 11.44
C LYS A 172 -6.84 3.73 11.67
N ASP A 173 -6.22 2.94 10.81
CA ASP A 173 -4.81 2.60 10.92
C ASP A 173 -3.91 3.78 10.56
N LEU A 174 -4.25 4.57 9.55
CA LEU A 174 -3.59 5.85 9.24
C LEU A 174 -3.67 6.83 10.43
N GLN A 175 -4.81 6.91 11.11
CA GLN A 175 -4.93 7.71 12.33
C GLN A 175 -4.04 7.20 13.46
N ARG A 176 -3.89 5.87 13.62
CA ARG A 176 -2.95 5.28 14.58
C ARG A 176 -1.51 5.62 14.23
N LEU A 177 -1.14 5.62 12.95
CA LEU A 177 0.18 6.04 12.49
C LEU A 177 0.46 7.51 12.84
N LYS A 178 -0.52 8.41 12.64
CA LYS A 178 -0.42 9.80 13.10
C LYS A 178 -0.16 9.89 14.61
N LYS A 179 -0.91 9.13 15.42
CA LYS A 179 -0.71 9.07 16.88
C LYS A 179 0.66 8.52 17.29
N LEU A 180 1.25 7.65 16.47
CA LEU A 180 2.60 7.11 16.67
C LEU A 180 3.71 8.09 16.25
N GLY A 181 3.36 9.28 15.74
CA GLY A 181 4.30 10.35 15.42
C GLY A 181 4.65 10.48 13.95
N VAL A 182 3.91 9.81 13.06
CA VAL A 182 4.00 10.07 11.60
C VAL A 182 3.26 11.35 11.30
N LYS A 183 3.98 12.39 10.88
CA LYS A 183 3.43 13.72 10.60
C LYS A 183 2.80 13.80 9.22
N ASN A 184 3.47 13.21 8.23
CA ASN A 184 3.09 13.29 6.83
C ASN A 184 2.66 11.91 6.35
N LEU A 185 1.42 11.82 5.87
CA LEU A 185 0.92 10.65 5.15
C LEU A 185 0.70 11.09 3.70
N VAL A 186 1.44 10.50 2.77
CA VAL A 186 1.44 10.90 1.37
C VAL A 186 1.00 9.73 0.51
N VAL A 187 0.13 9.95 -0.47
CA VAL A 187 -0.19 8.94 -1.49
C VAL A 187 0.42 9.33 -2.83
N LEU A 188 1.06 8.36 -3.48
CA LEU A 188 1.54 8.45 -4.86
C LEU A 188 0.80 7.42 -5.71
N SER A 189 0.38 7.81 -6.92
CA SER A 189 -0.31 6.90 -7.84
C SER A 189 -0.04 7.27 -9.30
N GLY A 190 -0.14 6.28 -10.19
CA GLY A 190 -0.15 6.50 -11.64
C GLY A 190 -1.48 7.06 -12.16
N ASP A 191 -2.57 6.81 -11.44
CA ASP A 191 -3.92 7.34 -11.72
C ASP A 191 -3.98 8.86 -11.77
N ASN A 192 -5.03 9.38 -12.41
CA ASN A 192 -5.24 10.82 -12.52
C ASN A 192 -5.33 11.51 -11.13
N GLN A 193 -4.94 12.78 -11.10
CA GLN A 193 -4.89 13.56 -9.85
C GLN A 193 -6.25 13.62 -9.12
N GLY A 194 -7.37 13.76 -9.84
CA GLY A 194 -8.71 13.85 -9.22
C GLY A 194 -9.11 12.59 -8.46
N THR A 195 -8.79 11.40 -9.00
CA THR A 195 -8.97 10.11 -8.31
C THR A 195 -8.14 10.06 -7.03
N VAL A 196 -6.88 10.48 -7.10
CA VAL A 196 -5.95 10.43 -5.96
C VAL A 196 -6.37 11.42 -4.87
N ASP A 197 -6.81 12.62 -5.24
CA ASP A 197 -7.30 13.64 -4.32
C ASP A 197 -8.56 13.19 -3.57
N THR A 198 -9.45 12.47 -4.26
CA THR A 198 -10.65 11.88 -3.66
C THR A 198 -10.27 10.84 -2.61
N VAL A 199 -9.37 9.90 -2.94
CA VAL A 199 -8.88 8.89 -2.00
C VAL A 199 -8.16 9.53 -0.81
N ALA A 200 -7.33 10.53 -1.06
CA ALA A 200 -6.61 11.26 -0.02
C ALA A 200 -7.55 11.98 0.94
N SER A 201 -8.60 12.62 0.42
CA SER A 201 -9.63 13.29 1.21
C SER A 201 -10.44 12.30 2.05
N GLU A 202 -10.83 11.16 1.46
CA GLU A 202 -11.57 10.11 2.17
C GLU A 202 -10.76 9.52 3.33
N LEU A 203 -9.45 9.30 3.13
CA LEU A 203 -8.54 8.71 4.10
C LEU A 203 -7.91 9.73 5.08
N GLY A 204 -8.00 11.03 4.80
CA GLY A 204 -7.39 12.09 5.61
C GLY A 204 -5.86 12.13 5.51
N LEU A 205 -5.35 11.90 4.30
CA LEU A 205 -3.92 12.02 3.96
C LEU A 205 -3.49 13.49 3.92
N THR A 206 -2.19 13.73 4.05
CA THR A 206 -1.61 15.07 4.10
C THR A 206 -1.31 15.61 2.70
N GLU A 207 -0.80 14.76 1.81
CA GLU A 207 -0.41 15.11 0.44
C GLU A 207 -0.82 13.99 -0.53
N ALA A 208 -1.08 14.36 -1.79
CA ALA A 208 -1.60 13.48 -2.83
C ALA A 208 -1.00 13.84 -4.19
N HIS A 209 -0.39 12.87 -4.87
CA HIS A 209 0.19 13.07 -6.19
C HIS A 209 -0.23 11.95 -7.14
N GLY A 210 -0.98 12.31 -8.18
CA GLY A 210 -1.38 11.45 -9.28
C GLY A 210 -0.53 11.69 -10.54
N ASN A 211 -0.82 10.91 -11.59
CA ASN A 211 -0.13 10.90 -12.87
C ASN A 211 1.38 10.63 -12.75
N MET A 212 1.80 9.90 -11.71
CA MET A 212 3.21 9.64 -11.42
C MET A 212 3.71 8.39 -12.14
N LEU A 213 4.78 8.56 -12.93
CA LEU A 213 5.57 7.44 -13.43
C LEU A 213 6.43 6.82 -12.31
N PRO A 214 6.88 5.56 -12.43
CA PRO A 214 7.75 4.91 -11.43
C PRO A 214 8.98 5.75 -11.05
N GLU A 215 9.64 6.37 -12.03
CA GLU A 215 10.80 7.23 -11.83
C GLU A 215 10.44 8.53 -11.09
N GLY A 216 9.23 9.04 -11.34
CA GLY A 216 8.68 10.20 -10.64
C GLY A 216 8.44 9.91 -9.16
N LYS A 217 7.92 8.71 -8.83
CA LYS A 217 7.74 8.31 -7.42
C LYS A 217 9.07 8.26 -6.68
N ALA A 218 10.09 7.65 -7.31
CA ALA A 218 11.44 7.57 -6.79
C ALA A 218 12.09 8.95 -6.59
N ALA A 219 11.90 9.88 -7.53
CA ALA A 219 12.40 11.25 -7.43
C ALA A 219 11.76 12.01 -6.26
N TYR A 220 10.45 11.86 -6.07
CA TYR A 220 9.73 12.49 -4.98
C TYR A 220 10.19 11.98 -3.59
N ILE A 221 10.51 10.69 -3.46
CA ILE A 221 11.11 10.15 -2.23
C ILE A 221 12.44 10.82 -1.92
N LYS A 222 13.31 11.00 -2.92
CA LYS A 222 14.59 11.70 -2.75
C LYS A 222 14.40 13.16 -2.34
N GLU A 223 13.40 13.83 -2.89
CA GLU A 223 13.06 15.21 -2.51
C GLU A 223 12.67 15.29 -1.03
N LEU A 224 11.80 14.38 -0.56
CA LEU A 224 11.42 14.30 0.86
C LEU A 224 12.62 14.02 1.77
N GLN A 225 13.51 13.12 1.37
CA GLN A 225 14.75 12.83 2.09
C GLN A 225 15.69 14.04 2.14
N SER A 226 15.79 14.80 1.04
CA SER A 226 16.61 16.03 0.99
C SER A 226 16.11 17.12 1.93
N CYS A 227 14.81 17.12 2.22
CA CYS A 227 14.20 17.97 3.25
C CYS A 227 14.49 17.50 4.69
N GLY A 228 15.30 16.45 4.88
CA GLY A 228 15.66 15.89 6.19
C GLY A 228 14.57 15.04 6.84
N ARG A 229 13.55 14.61 6.08
CA ARG A 229 12.51 13.69 6.55
C ARG A 229 13.03 12.25 6.52
N VAL A 230 12.62 11.43 7.48
CA VAL A 230 12.85 9.97 7.44
C VAL A 230 11.63 9.31 6.81
N VAL A 231 11.82 8.76 5.61
CA VAL A 231 10.74 8.34 4.72
C VAL A 231 10.61 6.83 4.73
N ALA A 232 9.41 6.34 5.05
CA ALA A 232 9.03 4.97 4.75
C ALA A 232 8.12 4.93 3.52
N PHE A 233 8.39 4.02 2.59
CA PHE A 233 7.55 3.77 1.43
C PHE A 233 6.84 2.43 1.57
N VAL A 234 5.53 2.39 1.33
CA VAL A 234 4.69 1.18 1.39
C VAL A 234 4.13 0.89 0.01
N GLY A 235 4.40 -0.30 -0.54
CA GLY A 235 3.94 -0.73 -1.86
C GLY A 235 3.77 -2.24 -1.96
N ASP A 236 3.24 -2.72 -3.09
CA ASP A 236 3.07 -4.14 -3.39
C ASP A 236 3.67 -4.55 -4.75
N GLY A 237 4.03 -3.61 -5.63
CA GLY A 237 4.31 -3.90 -7.04
C GLY A 237 5.77 -3.90 -7.49
N VAL A 238 5.97 -4.46 -8.70
CA VAL A 238 7.21 -4.32 -9.49
C VAL A 238 7.52 -2.85 -9.78
N ASN A 239 6.48 -2.08 -10.11
CA ASN A 239 6.58 -0.65 -10.42
C ASN A 239 7.06 0.20 -9.23
N ASP A 240 6.91 -0.33 -8.02
CA ASP A 240 7.28 0.37 -6.79
C ASP A 240 8.63 -0.08 -6.24
N SER A 241 9.23 -1.14 -6.81
CA SER A 241 10.52 -1.66 -6.36
C SER A 241 11.62 -0.58 -6.31
N PRO A 242 11.74 0.35 -7.28
CA PRO A 242 12.70 1.46 -7.17
C PRO A 242 12.42 2.40 -5.99
N SER A 243 11.15 2.63 -5.68
CA SER A 243 10.71 3.50 -4.57
C SER A 243 10.94 2.83 -3.21
N ILE A 244 10.65 1.53 -3.11
CA ILE A 244 10.93 0.70 -1.93
C ILE A 244 12.43 0.70 -1.63
N ALA A 245 13.28 0.53 -2.64
CA ALA A 245 14.74 0.50 -2.49
C ALA A 245 15.35 1.85 -2.07
N LEU A 246 14.74 2.97 -2.48
CA LEU A 246 15.26 4.32 -2.23
C LEU A 246 14.83 4.89 -0.88
N ALA A 247 13.69 4.45 -0.35
CA ALA A 247 13.19 4.92 0.94
C ALA A 247 14.17 4.56 2.08
N ASP A 248 14.12 5.32 3.18
CA ASP A 248 14.88 4.96 4.38
C ASP A 248 14.40 3.63 4.97
N ILE A 249 13.10 3.34 4.77
CA ILE A 249 12.48 2.05 5.07
C ILE A 249 11.53 1.66 3.95
N GLY A 250 11.88 0.60 3.22
CA GLY A 250 11.02 -0.03 2.24
C GLY A 250 10.07 -1.04 2.90
N ILE A 251 8.76 -0.91 2.67
CA ILE A 251 7.73 -1.81 3.19
C ILE A 251 6.99 -2.46 2.03
N ALA A 252 7.03 -3.79 1.98
CA ALA A 252 6.24 -4.57 1.02
C ALA A 252 4.98 -5.15 1.65
N MET A 253 3.88 -5.13 0.89
CA MET A 253 2.71 -5.96 1.17
C MET A 253 3.04 -7.42 0.84
N GLY A 254 2.63 -8.37 1.69
CA GLY A 254 3.05 -9.78 1.58
C GLY A 254 2.44 -10.55 0.39
N GLY A 255 1.40 -10.03 -0.24
CA GLY A 255 0.90 -10.50 -1.54
C GLY A 255 1.48 -9.73 -2.74
N GLY A 256 2.44 -8.85 -2.49
CA GLY A 256 3.18 -8.14 -3.52
C GLY A 256 4.14 -9.05 -4.28
N THR A 257 4.79 -8.49 -5.30
CA THR A 257 5.72 -9.25 -6.14
C THR A 257 6.96 -9.71 -5.38
N ASP A 258 7.54 -10.84 -5.79
CA ASP A 258 8.76 -11.39 -5.16
C ASP A 258 9.90 -10.36 -5.11
N VAL A 259 10.02 -9.53 -6.16
CA VAL A 259 11.00 -8.44 -6.24
C VAL A 259 10.77 -7.38 -5.15
N ALA A 260 9.52 -6.97 -4.93
CA ALA A 260 9.17 -6.02 -3.87
C ALA A 260 9.44 -6.61 -2.48
N ILE A 261 9.09 -7.89 -2.28
CA ILE A 261 9.34 -8.60 -1.03
C ILE A 261 10.85 -8.72 -0.77
N GLU A 262 11.66 -9.04 -1.77
CA GLU A 262 13.12 -9.16 -1.63
C GLU A 262 13.78 -7.82 -1.32
N THR A 263 13.35 -6.76 -2.02
CA THR A 263 13.91 -5.41 -1.91
C THR A 263 13.53 -4.69 -0.60
N SER A 264 12.37 -5.01 -0.03
CA SER A 264 11.88 -4.35 1.19
C SER A 264 12.64 -4.72 2.46
N ASP A 265 12.72 -3.78 3.39
CA ASP A 265 13.27 -3.97 4.74
C ASP A 265 12.26 -4.63 5.69
N LEU A 266 10.97 -4.42 5.42
CA LEU A 266 9.85 -4.89 6.22
C LEU A 266 8.75 -5.46 5.32
N VAL A 267 8.22 -6.62 5.69
CA VAL A 267 7.11 -7.27 4.95
C VAL A 267 5.88 -7.42 5.85
N LEU A 268 4.73 -6.95 5.36
CA LEU A 268 3.42 -7.13 6.00
C LEU A 268 2.77 -8.40 5.46
N MET A 269 2.88 -9.51 6.21
CA MET A 269 2.37 -10.81 5.77
C MET A 269 0.86 -10.75 5.49
N ASN A 270 0.39 -11.53 4.52
CA ASN A 270 -1.02 -11.62 4.10
C ASN A 270 -1.64 -10.29 3.60
N SER A 271 -0.82 -9.33 3.17
CA SER A 271 -1.28 -8.00 2.70
C SER A 271 -2.19 -7.26 3.70
N ASP A 272 -1.93 -7.47 4.99
CA ASP A 272 -2.74 -6.91 6.07
C ASP A 272 -2.17 -5.56 6.56
N PHE A 273 -2.71 -4.48 6.02
CA PHE A 273 -2.32 -3.10 6.36
C PHE A 273 -2.48 -2.80 7.86
N SER A 274 -3.39 -3.47 8.57
CA SER A 274 -3.65 -3.21 9.99
C SER A 274 -2.45 -3.55 10.91
N ARG A 275 -1.48 -4.28 10.36
CA ARG A 275 -0.22 -4.63 11.04
C ARG A 275 0.81 -3.50 11.00
N LEU A 276 0.69 -2.55 10.08
CA LEU A 276 1.64 -1.45 9.92
C LEU A 276 1.74 -0.56 11.16
N PRO A 277 0.63 -0.08 11.79
CA PRO A 277 0.70 0.63 13.06
C PRO A 277 1.36 -0.19 14.16
N HIS A 278 1.08 -1.50 14.21
CA HIS A 278 1.69 -2.39 15.19
C HIS A 278 3.20 -2.49 14.98
N ALA A 279 3.64 -2.64 13.74
CA ALA A 279 5.04 -2.69 13.36
C ALA A 279 5.79 -1.42 13.82
N LEU A 280 5.24 -0.24 13.53
CA LEU A 280 5.86 1.03 13.92
C LEU A 280 5.89 1.19 15.44
N GLY A 281 4.80 0.88 16.12
CA GLY A 281 4.71 0.91 17.58
C GLY A 281 5.71 -0.03 18.25
N LEU A 282 5.87 -1.24 17.71
CA LEU A 282 6.84 -2.22 18.16
C LEU A 282 8.27 -1.73 17.94
N ALA A 283 8.58 -1.15 16.79
CA ALA A 283 9.90 -0.59 16.51
C ALA A 283 10.28 0.51 17.51
N LYS A 284 9.35 1.44 17.78
CA LYS A 284 9.53 2.49 18.79
C LYS A 284 9.67 1.94 20.21
N ALA A 285 8.88 0.92 20.56
CA ALA A 285 8.99 0.24 21.86
C ALA A 285 10.33 -0.48 22.03
N THR A 286 10.83 -1.14 20.98
CA THR A 286 12.13 -1.82 20.97
C THR A 286 13.27 -0.83 21.15
N VAL A 287 13.27 0.30 20.44
CA VAL A 287 14.29 1.34 20.61
C VAL A 287 14.24 1.96 22.02
N LYS A 288 13.03 2.19 22.56
CA LYS A 288 12.88 2.65 23.95
C LYS A 288 13.45 1.64 24.94
N ASN A 289 13.19 0.34 24.74
CA ASN A 289 13.71 -0.73 25.57
C ASN A 289 15.25 -0.84 25.49
N MET A 290 15.82 -0.68 24.29
CA MET A 290 17.28 -0.61 24.11
C MET A 290 17.89 0.55 24.88
N ARG A 291 17.30 1.74 24.83
CA ARG A 291 17.77 2.90 25.60
C ARG A 291 17.71 2.65 27.11
N GLN A 292 16.66 1.99 27.60
CA GLN A 292 16.57 1.57 29.01
C GLN A 292 17.69 0.60 29.38
N ASN A 293 17.94 -0.41 28.54
CA ASN A 293 18.99 -1.40 28.77
C ASN A 293 20.38 -0.77 28.79
N ILE A 294 20.65 0.19 27.90
CA ILE A 294 21.90 0.96 27.88
C ILE A 294 22.01 1.79 29.16
N PHE A 295 20.94 2.48 29.58
CA PHE A 295 20.94 3.28 30.79
C PHE A 295 21.22 2.44 32.05
N ILE A 296 20.59 1.27 32.16
CA ILE A 296 20.83 0.32 33.26
C ILE A 296 22.29 -0.14 33.24
N ALA A 297 22.80 -0.57 32.08
CA ALA A 297 24.16 -1.08 31.97
C ALA A 297 25.21 -0.01 32.33
N VAL A 298 25.10 1.19 31.75
CA VAL A 298 26.01 2.31 32.05
C VAL A 298 25.88 2.74 33.51
N GLY A 299 24.65 2.83 34.03
CA GLY A 299 24.41 3.19 35.42
C GLY A 299 25.05 2.21 36.40
N VAL A 300 24.96 0.90 36.14
CA VAL A 300 25.59 -0.13 36.97
C VAL A 300 27.11 -0.07 36.87
N VAL A 301 27.68 0.12 35.67
CA VAL A 301 29.14 0.26 35.51
C VAL A 301 29.65 1.48 36.28
N LEU A 302 28.99 2.63 36.17
CA LEU A 302 29.35 3.84 36.91
C LEU A 302 29.23 3.63 38.42
N PHE A 303 28.14 3.01 38.87
CA PHE A 303 27.92 2.69 40.28
C PHE A 303 29.03 1.79 40.83
N LEU A 304 29.36 0.70 40.13
CA LEU A 304 30.44 -0.20 40.51
C LEU A 304 31.80 0.50 40.53
N MET A 305 32.09 1.31 39.51
CA MET A 305 33.34 2.08 39.42
C MET A 305 33.49 3.04 40.61
N VAL A 306 32.47 3.85 40.91
CA VAL A 306 32.49 4.76 42.07
C VAL A 306 32.64 3.96 43.38
N SER A 307 31.93 2.85 43.51
CA SER A 307 31.96 2.04 44.73
C SER A 307 33.35 1.44 45.00
N VAL A 308 34.10 1.07 43.97
CA VAL A 308 35.48 0.59 44.12
C VAL A 308 36.41 1.67 44.68
N PHE A 309 36.22 2.94 44.31
CA PHE A 309 37.08 4.04 44.78
C PHE A 309 36.69 4.58 46.16
N PHE A 310 35.40 4.54 46.51
CA PHE A 310 34.85 5.26 47.66
C PHE A 310 34.27 4.35 48.75
N SER A 311 34.30 3.03 48.59
CA SER A 311 33.75 2.08 49.55
C SER A 311 34.75 0.99 49.92
N GLU A 312 34.86 0.72 51.23
CA GLU A 312 35.71 -0.34 51.79
C GLU A 312 35.05 -1.72 51.71
N TRP A 313 33.75 -1.79 51.40
CA TRP A 313 32.99 -3.03 51.33
C TRP A 313 32.92 -3.62 49.91
N MET A 314 33.34 -2.87 48.89
CA MET A 314 33.30 -3.31 47.49
C MET A 314 34.50 -4.22 47.18
N ASN A 315 34.25 -5.53 47.12
CA ASN A 315 35.21 -6.54 46.69
C ASN A 315 34.82 -7.17 45.35
N MET A 316 35.72 -7.95 44.75
CA MET A 316 35.53 -8.54 43.41
C MET A 316 34.25 -9.41 43.33
N SER A 317 33.93 -10.15 44.39
CA SER A 317 32.76 -11.05 44.44
C SER A 317 31.44 -10.28 44.43
N ILE A 318 31.33 -9.21 45.22
CA ILE A 318 30.13 -8.35 45.26
C ILE A 318 29.97 -7.63 43.92
N GLY A 319 31.06 -7.11 43.35
CA GLY A 319 31.04 -6.48 42.04
C GLY A 319 30.53 -7.42 40.94
N MET A 320 31.02 -8.67 40.93
CA MET A 320 30.58 -9.69 39.98
C MET A 320 29.09 -10.04 40.18
N LEU A 321 28.63 -10.18 41.42
CA LEU A 321 27.21 -10.46 41.71
C LEU A 321 26.29 -9.35 41.21
N VAL A 322 26.62 -8.08 41.48
CA VAL A 322 25.83 -6.94 41.02
C VAL A 322 25.85 -6.85 39.49
N HIS A 323 26.98 -7.14 38.86
CA HIS A 323 27.08 -7.20 37.40
C HIS A 323 26.14 -8.26 36.81
N GLU A 324 26.17 -9.49 37.32
CA GLU A 324 25.30 -10.58 36.85
C GLU A 324 23.81 -10.30 37.11
N ALA A 325 23.48 -9.74 38.28
CA ALA A 325 22.12 -9.30 38.58
C ALA A 325 21.62 -8.25 37.58
N SER A 326 22.49 -7.32 37.17
CA SER A 326 22.15 -6.31 36.16
C SER A 326 21.87 -6.91 34.79
N ILE A 327 22.62 -7.94 34.39
CA ILE A 327 22.40 -8.66 33.13
C ILE A 327 21.02 -9.31 33.16
N LEU A 328 20.64 -9.96 34.28
CA LEU A 328 19.33 -10.56 34.44
C LEU A 328 18.20 -9.53 34.31
N VAL A 329 18.34 -8.37 34.95
CA VAL A 329 17.38 -7.26 34.83
C VAL A 329 17.22 -6.81 33.38
N VAL A 330 18.32 -6.66 32.66
CA VAL A 330 18.32 -6.26 31.24
C VAL A 330 17.66 -7.32 30.35
N ILE A 331 17.90 -8.61 30.61
CA ILE A 331 17.25 -9.73 29.88
C ILE A 331 15.74 -9.70 30.12
N LEU A 332 15.31 -9.62 31.39
CA LEU A 332 13.89 -9.57 31.75
C LEU A 332 13.21 -8.34 31.14
N ASN A 333 13.87 -7.19 31.13
CA ASN A 333 13.36 -5.99 30.48
C ASN A 333 13.20 -6.19 28.97
N GLY A 334 14.16 -6.84 28.30
CA GLY A 334 14.07 -7.19 26.87
C GLY A 334 12.91 -8.14 26.56
N MET A 335 12.72 -9.18 27.38
CA MET A 335 11.65 -10.17 27.21
C MET A 335 10.24 -9.57 27.27
N ARG A 336 10.06 -8.40 27.91
CA ARG A 336 8.78 -7.67 27.93
C ARG A 336 8.26 -7.35 26.51
N LEU A 337 9.14 -7.25 25.52
CA LEU A 337 8.74 -7.02 24.13
C LEU A 337 8.01 -8.23 23.51
N LEU A 338 8.23 -9.44 24.01
CA LEU A 338 7.53 -10.65 23.52
C LEU A 338 6.02 -10.56 23.71
N SER A 339 5.56 -9.87 24.76
CA SER A 339 4.15 -9.66 25.06
C SER A 339 3.62 -8.29 24.61
N TYR A 340 4.42 -7.53 23.84
CA TYR A 340 4.01 -6.22 23.34
C TYR A 340 2.71 -6.31 22.55
N ARG A 341 1.79 -5.36 22.81
CA ARG A 341 0.56 -5.13 22.05
C ARG A 341 0.37 -3.63 21.90
N LEU A 342 0.10 -3.20 20.67
CA LEU A 342 -0.31 -1.83 20.40
C LEU A 342 -1.64 -1.60 21.10
N ARG A 343 -1.70 -0.54 21.92
CA ARG A 343 -2.93 -0.06 22.57
C ARG A 343 -3.56 1.04 21.73
#